data_AF-A0A662LXH1-F1
#
_entry.id   AF-A0A662LXH1-F1
#
_cell.length_a   1.000
_cell.length_b   1.000
_cell.length_c   1.000
_cell.angle_alpha   90.00
_cell.angle_beta   90.00
_cell.angle_gamma   90.00
#
_symmetry.space_group_name_H-M   'P 1'
#
loop_
_entity.id
_entity.type
_entity.pdbx_description
1 polymer ?
#
loop_
_entity_poly.entity_id
_entity_poly.type
_entity_poly.pdbx_seq_one_letter_code
_entity_poly.pdbx_strand_id
1 'polypeptide(L)' 'SIINSIYRVGVLVNRFPEISELDINPLMVYEKGAKALDARINIEVKK' A
#
# COMPACT_ATOMS: atom_id res chain seq x y z
N SER A 1 2.71 -13.06 -5.11
CA SER A 1 2.45 -12.53 -6.46
C SER A 1 2.24 -11.04 -6.38
N ILE A 2 2.69 -10.27 -7.37
CA ILE A 2 2.48 -8.82 -7.46
C ILE A 2 0.99 -8.46 -7.45
N ILE A 3 0.16 -9.26 -8.11
CA ILE A 3 -1.30 -9.09 -8.15
C ILE A 3 -1.87 -9.15 -6.73
N ASN A 4 -1.44 -10.11 -5.91
CA ASN A 4 -1.87 -10.21 -4.51
C ASN A 4 -1.40 -9.02 -3.67
N SER A 5 -0.22 -8.47 -3.95
CA SER A 5 0.27 -7.28 -3.26
C SER A 5 -0.62 -6.07 -3.57
N ILE A 6 -0.94 -5.83 -4.84
CA ILE A 6 -1.84 -4.75 -5.28
C ILE A 6 -3.24 -4.93 -4.68
N TYR A 7 -3.79 -6.14 -4.77
CA TYR A 7 -5.11 -6.45 -4.20
C TYR A 7 -5.17 -6.17 -2.70
N ARG A 8 -4.14 -6.60 -1.94
CA ARG A 8 -4.09 -6.35 -0.49
C ARG A 8 -3.94 -4.88 -0.13
N VAL A 9 -3.20 -4.11 -0.93
CA VAL A 9 -3.12 -2.65 -0.76
C VAL A 9 -4.49 -2.02 -1.02
N GLY A 10 -5.20 -2.46 -2.07
CA GLY A 10 -6.58 -2.06 -2.33
C GLY A 10 -7.51 -2.38 -1.16
N VAL A 11 -7.44 -3.59 -0.61
CA VAL A 11 -8.23 -3.97 0.58
C VAL A 11 -7.87 -3.10 1.79
N LEU A 12 -6.59 -2.76 2.00
CA LEU A 12 -6.15 -1.91 3.10
C LEU A 12 -6.80 -0.53 3.03
N VAL A 13 -6.69 0.17 1.89
CA VAL A 13 -7.26 1.53 1.74
C VAL A 13 -8.79 1.54 1.78
N ASN A 14 -9.44 0.49 1.29
CA ASN A 14 -10.91 0.37 1.40
C ASN A 14 -11.38 0.07 2.82
N ARG A 15 -10.57 -0.62 3.63
CA ARG A 15 -10.93 -0.99 5.00
C ARG A 15 -10.74 0.15 6.00
N PHE A 16 -9.80 1.06 5.73
CA PHE A 16 -9.46 2.19 6.58
C PHE A 16 -9.68 3.49 5.78
N PRO A 17 -10.92 4.02 5.75
CA PRO A 17 -11.25 5.20 4.96
C PRO A 17 -10.53 6.48 5.41
N GLU A 18 -9.89 6.47 6.58
CA GLU A 18 -9.04 7.54 7.07
C GLU A 18 -7.72 7.64 6.30
N ILE A 19 -7.29 6.59 5.60
CA ILE A 19 -6.13 6.63 4.71
C ILE A 19 -6.49 7.46 3.48
N SER A 20 -6.05 8.71 3.46
CA SER A 20 -6.30 9.64 2.35
C SER A 20 -5.30 9.47 1.20
N GLU A 21 -4.10 8.97 1.50
CA GLU A 21 -3.08 8.65 0.49
C GLU A 21 -2.22 7.48 0.98
N LEU A 22 -1.93 6.56 0.08
CA LEU A 22 -0.94 5.51 0.29
C LEU A 22 -0.03 5.46 -0.94
N ASP A 23 1.26 5.70 -0.74
CA ASP A 23 2.29 5.61 -1.76
C ASP A 23 3.32 4.54 -1.38
N ILE A 24 3.63 3.65 -2.32
CA ILE A 24 4.70 2.65 -2.18
C ILE A 24 5.69 2.92 -3.29
N ASN A 25 6.79 3.57 -2.95
CA ASN A 25 7.84 3.88 -3.90
C ASN A 25 9.22 3.89 -3.22
N PRO A 26 10.11 2.93 -3.53
CA PRO A 26 9.99 1.90 -4.57
C PRO A 26 9.35 0.58 -4.07
N LEU A 27 8.53 -0.02 -4.92
CA LEU A 27 8.12 -1.42 -4.83
C LEU A 27 9.08 -2.28 -5.67
N MET A 28 10.05 -2.93 -5.03
CA MET A 28 11.00 -3.79 -5.73
C MET A 28 10.36 -5.15 -6.03
N VAL A 29 10.32 -5.51 -7.31
CA VAL A 29 9.77 -6.79 -7.78
C VAL A 29 10.91 -7.74 -8.13
N TYR A 30 10.79 -9.00 -7.70
CA TYR A 30 11.76 -10.06 -7.95
C TYR A 30 11.09 -11.21 -8.71
N GLU A 31 11.89 -12.17 -9.18
CA GLU A 31 11.38 -13.41 -9.78
C GLU A 31 10.35 -14.11 -8.88
N LYS A 32 10.54 -14.02 -7.56
CA LYS A 32 9.64 -14.58 -6.54
C LYS A 32 9.19 -13.52 -5.55
N GLY A 33 8.20 -12.72 -5.95
CA GLY A 33 7.50 -11.80 -5.05
C GLY A 33 7.92 -10.35 -5.20
N ALA A 34 7.57 -9.53 -4.22
CA ALA A 34 7.87 -8.10 -4.21
C ALA A 34 8.10 -7.62 -2.78
N LYS A 35 8.90 -6.57 -2.61
CA LYS A 35 9.21 -5.93 -1.33
C LYS A 35 9.02 -4.42 -1.46
N ALA A 36 8.18 -3.85 -0.60
CA ALA A 36 8.13 -2.40 -0.42
C ALA A 36 9.41 -1.99 0.32
N LEU A 37 10.25 -1.17 -0.30
CA LEU A 37 11.46 -0.65 0.36
C LEU A 37 11.14 0.61 1.17
N ASP A 38 10.17 1.39 0.70
CA ASP A 38 9.61 2.54 1.39
C ASP A 38 8.09 2.58 1.15
N ALA A 39 7.37 3.17 2.10
CA ALA A 39 5.94 3.41 2.00
C ALA A 39 5.54 4.61 2.87
N ARG A 40 4.72 5.50 2.31
CA ARG A 40 4.12 6.63 3.01
C ARG A 40 2.61 6.46 3.07
N ILE A 41 2.03 6.74 4.24
CA ILE A 41 0.58 6.76 4.44
C ILE A 41 0.21 8.11 5.05
N ASN A 42 -0.67 8.84 4.37
CA ASN A 42 -1.31 10.03 4.93
C ASN A 42 -2.66 9.63 5.51
N ILE A 43 -2.96 10.12 6.72
CA ILE A 43 -4.18 9.80 7.45
C ILE A 43 -4.92 11.10 7.76
N GLU A 44 -6.20 11.16 7.44
CA GLU A 44 -7.10 12.24 7.85
C GLU A 44 -7.59 11.99 9.28
N VAL A 45 -7.14 12.84 10.21
CA VAL A 45 -7.61 12.82 11.60
C VAL A 45 -8.81 13.75 11.73
N LYS A 46 -9.99 13.18 12.00
CA LYS A 46 -11.16 13.97 12.37
C LYS A 46 -10.96 14.51 13.79
N LYS A 47 -11.19 15.82 13.97
CA LYS A 47 -11.19 16.49 15.27
C LYS A 47 -12.41 16.10 16.10
#